data_AF-A0A822BSE5-F1
#
_entry.id   AF-A0A822BSE5-F1
#
_cell.length_a   1.000
_cell.length_b   1.000
_cell.length_c   1.000
_cell.angle_alpha   90.00
_cell.angle_beta   90.00
_cell.angle_gamma   90.00
#
_symmetry.space_group_name_H-M   'P 1'
#
loop_
_entity.id
_entity.type
_entity.pdbx_description
1 polymer ?
#
loop_
_entity_poly.entity_id
_entity_poly.type
_entity_poly.pdbx_seq_one_letter_code
_entity_poly.pdbx_strand_id
1 'polypeptide(L)'
;MIGHEYLSRHGNYIRPNRTALRSYKERVKIVQEQHEIMINQMILRLSEKCHISAKSNIFKQFSERLQACLMRHYMAPLPFIEHVRAQRDLQTMKLIRRKLKKNQLLLRETDKGGNLYVAHVNEFEEKAIEYRMKTGAYEELSSSPIEEIL
;
A
#
# COMPACT_ATOMS: atom_id res chain seq x y z
N MET A 1 14.17 3.01 -33.45
CA MET A 1 13.60 4.36 -33.26
C MET A 1 13.35 4.57 -31.78
N ILE A 2 14.13 5.51 -31.22
CA ILE A 2 13.97 6.29 -29.99
C ILE A 2 13.68 5.51 -28.71
N GLY A 3 14.69 5.50 -27.83
CA GLY A 3 14.59 5.00 -26.48
C GLY A 3 13.71 5.86 -25.59
N HIS A 4 13.26 5.26 -24.50
CA HIS A 4 12.90 6.00 -23.29
C HIS A 4 13.54 5.29 -22.11
N GLU A 5 14.81 5.63 -21.96
CA GLU A 5 15.55 5.59 -20.72
C GLU A 5 14.89 6.50 -19.67
N TYR A 6 15.01 6.04 -18.42
CA TYR A 6 15.09 6.81 -17.18
C TYR A 6 13.85 7.49 -16.56
N LEU A 7 13.57 7.00 -15.35
CA LEU A 7 13.62 7.78 -14.10
C LEU A 7 13.25 9.26 -14.23
N SER A 8 12.08 9.63 -13.70
CA SER A 8 11.80 11.02 -13.33
C SER A 8 11.53 11.10 -11.82
N ARG A 9 12.51 11.65 -11.11
CA ARG A 9 12.30 12.42 -9.88
C ARG A 9 11.27 13.51 -10.25
N HIS A 10 10.14 13.57 -9.55
CA HIS A 10 9.08 14.58 -9.70
C HIS A 10 8.14 14.49 -10.92
N GLY A 11 7.50 13.34 -11.12
CA GLY A 11 6.34 13.21 -12.03
C GLY A 11 5.11 12.69 -11.30
N ASN A 12 4.08 13.54 -11.13
CA ASN A 12 2.72 13.15 -10.73
C ASN A 12 2.06 12.33 -11.85
N TYR A 13 2.58 11.13 -12.12
CA TYR A 13 1.90 10.18 -13.00
C TYR A 13 0.97 9.32 -12.14
N ILE A 14 -0.32 9.37 -12.47
CA ILE A 14 -1.31 8.43 -11.94
C ILE A 14 -0.86 7.04 -12.39
N ARG A 15 -0.39 6.22 -11.45
CA ARG A 15 -0.04 4.82 -11.73
C ARG A 15 -1.24 4.14 -12.41
N PRO A 16 -1.05 3.38 -13.50
CA PRO A 16 -2.11 2.58 -14.10
C PRO A 16 -2.80 1.71 -13.05
N ASN A 17 -4.10 1.47 -13.22
CA ASN A 17 -4.97 0.81 -12.27
C ASN A 17 -4.44 -0.60 -11.88
N ARG A 18 -3.56 -0.67 -10.88
CA ARG A 18 -3.01 -1.93 -10.34
C ARG A 18 -4.10 -2.81 -9.71
N THR A 19 -5.30 -2.26 -9.47
CA THR A 19 -6.41 -3.05 -8.93
C THR A 19 -7.11 -3.90 -9.97
N ALA A 20 -6.93 -3.65 -11.27
CA ALA A 20 -7.51 -4.50 -12.31
C ALA A 20 -7.00 -5.95 -12.28
N LEU A 21 -5.86 -6.22 -11.64
CA LEU A 21 -5.38 -7.57 -11.34
C LEU A 21 -6.07 -8.24 -10.14
N ARG A 22 -6.81 -7.47 -9.34
CA ARG A 22 -7.55 -7.96 -8.18
C ARG A 22 -8.93 -8.44 -8.60
N SER A 23 -9.51 -9.32 -7.80
CA SER A 23 -10.90 -9.76 -8.02
C SER A 23 -11.86 -8.58 -7.98
N TYR A 24 -13.02 -8.72 -8.64
CA TYR A 24 -14.06 -7.70 -8.59
C TYR A 24 -14.47 -7.35 -7.16
N LYS A 25 -14.63 -8.36 -6.29
CA LYS A 25 -14.97 -8.18 -4.87
C LYS A 25 -13.93 -7.33 -4.13
N GLU A 26 -12.64 -7.61 -4.34
CA GLU A 26 -11.57 -6.81 -3.73
C GLU A 26 -11.56 -5.37 -4.25
N ARG A 27 -11.81 -5.17 -5.54
CA ARG A 27 -11.89 -3.82 -6.12
C ARG A 27 -13.04 -3.01 -5.53
N VAL A 28 -14.22 -3.61 -5.37
CA VAL A 28 -15.37 -2.95 -4.73
C VAL A 28 -15.04 -2.56 -3.29
N LYS A 29 -14.38 -3.45 -2.52
CA LYS A 29 -13.96 -3.16 -1.15
C LYS A 29 -13.02 -1.95 -1.08
N ILE A 30 -12.02 -1.88 -1.95
CA ILE A 30 -11.08 -0.75 -2.01
C ILE A 30 -11.82 0.55 -2.35
N VAL A 31 -12.77 0.50 -3.28
CA VAL A 31 -13.57 1.68 -3.63
C VAL A 31 -14.36 2.18 -2.42
N GLN A 32 -14.97 1.29 -1.65
CA GLN A 32 -15.68 1.64 -0.42
C GLN A 32 -14.74 2.26 0.62
N GLU A 33 -13.61 1.60 0.92
CA GLU A 33 -12.62 2.10 1.88
C GLU A 33 -12.09 3.48 1.49
N GLN A 34 -11.75 3.70 0.20
CA GLN A 34 -11.26 4.99 -0.26
C GLN A 34 -12.35 6.07 -0.28
N HIS A 35 -13.58 5.71 -0.65
CA HIS A 35 -14.71 6.62 -0.64
C HIS A 35 -14.96 7.16 0.76
N GLU A 36 -14.99 6.29 1.77
CA GLU A 36 -15.17 6.66 3.18
C GLU A 36 -14.05 7.57 3.68
N ILE A 37 -12.79 7.24 3.38
CA ILE A 37 -11.65 8.08 3.78
C ILE A 37 -11.76 9.48 3.18
N MET A 38 -12.03 9.57 1.87
CA MET A 38 -12.08 10.84 1.16
C MET A 38 -13.28 11.69 1.58
N ILE A 39 -14.46 11.10 1.76
CA ILE A 39 -15.65 11.86 2.20
C ILE A 39 -15.46 12.41 3.61
N ASN A 40 -14.90 11.61 4.53
CA ASN A 40 -14.65 12.03 5.91
C ASN A 40 -13.62 13.16 5.97
N GLN A 41 -12.52 13.05 5.21
CA GLN A 41 -11.53 14.12 5.11
C GLN A 41 -12.13 15.41 4.53
N MET A 42 -13.02 15.30 3.55
CA MET A 42 -13.66 16.47 2.95
C MET A 42 -14.67 17.11 3.92
N ILE A 43 -15.50 16.32 4.61
CA ILE A 43 -16.44 16.81 5.61
C ILE A 43 -15.69 17.55 6.71
N LEU A 44 -14.63 16.96 7.26
CA LEU A 44 -13.77 17.60 8.27
C LEU A 44 -13.26 18.96 7.76
N ARG A 45 -12.58 18.98 6.60
CA ARG A 45 -11.99 20.20 6.06
C ARG A 45 -13.01 21.31 5.79
N LEU A 46 -14.17 20.98 5.21
CA LEU A 46 -15.18 21.97 4.85
C LEU A 46 -16.02 22.42 6.04
N SER A 47 -16.23 21.55 7.04
CA SER A 47 -16.89 21.94 8.29
C SER A 47 -15.99 22.88 9.10
N GLU A 48 -14.68 22.61 9.16
CA GLU A 48 -13.70 23.42 9.89
C GLU A 48 -13.40 24.75 9.20
N LYS A 49 -13.14 24.76 7.89
CA LYS A 49 -12.64 25.95 7.17
C LYS A 49 -13.73 26.78 6.51
N CYS A 50 -14.86 26.17 6.18
CA CYS A 50 -15.91 26.81 5.39
C CYS A 50 -17.26 26.84 6.12
N HIS A 51 -17.32 26.34 7.36
CA HIS A 51 -18.52 26.28 8.20
C HIS A 51 -19.74 25.64 7.51
N ILE A 52 -19.49 24.71 6.58
CA ILE A 52 -20.56 23.98 5.90
C ILE A 52 -21.05 22.89 6.86
N SER A 53 -22.36 22.86 7.13
CA SER A 53 -22.96 21.80 7.94
C SER A 53 -22.72 20.43 7.30
N ALA A 54 -22.20 19.48 8.09
CA ALA A 54 -21.97 18.08 7.67
C ALA A 54 -23.25 17.39 7.13
N LYS A 55 -24.44 17.90 7.47
CA LYS A 55 -25.74 17.39 6.98
C LYS A 55 -26.19 18.06 5.68
N SER A 56 -25.39 18.95 5.09
CA SER A 56 -25.72 19.62 3.85
C SER A 56 -25.89 18.63 2.71
N ASN A 57 -26.91 18.85 1.87
CA ASN A 57 -27.14 18.06 0.65
C ASN A 57 -25.94 18.08 -0.30
N ILE A 58 -25.04 19.07 -0.17
CA ILE A 58 -23.77 19.16 -0.91
C ILE A 58 -22.91 17.92 -0.66
N PHE A 59 -22.81 17.44 0.58
CA PHE A 59 -22.00 16.26 0.89
C PHE A 59 -22.58 14.98 0.31
N LYS A 60 -23.92 14.87 0.27
CA LYS A 60 -24.60 13.75 -0.39
C LYS A 60 -24.30 13.72 -1.88
N GLN A 61 -24.48 14.84 -2.58
CA GLN A 61 -24.21 14.93 -4.02
C GLN A 61 -22.74 14.68 -4.35
N PHE A 62 -21.82 15.21 -3.53
CA PHE A 62 -20.39 14.96 -3.71
C PHE A 62 -20.07 13.48 -3.49
N SER A 63 -20.61 12.87 -2.43
CA SER A 63 -20.42 11.45 -2.11
C SER A 63 -20.82 10.55 -3.28
N GLU A 64 -21.99 10.78 -3.88
CA GLU A 64 -22.47 10.03 -5.05
C GLU A 64 -21.55 10.20 -6.26
N ARG A 65 -21.12 11.44 -6.55
CA ARG A 65 -20.19 11.74 -7.66
C ARG A 65 -18.82 11.10 -7.45
N LEU A 66 -18.30 11.15 -6.23
CA LEU A 66 -17.04 10.54 -5.85
C LEU A 66 -17.11 9.02 -6.04
N GLN A 67 -18.19 8.38 -5.57
CA GLN A 67 -18.38 6.94 -5.72
C GLN A 67 -18.42 6.54 -7.21
N ALA A 68 -19.17 7.26 -8.03
CA ALA A 68 -19.23 7.01 -9.48
C ALA A 68 -17.85 7.19 -10.15
N CYS A 69 -17.09 8.20 -9.75
CA CYS A 69 -15.74 8.45 -10.24
C CYS A 69 -14.78 7.31 -9.87
N LEU A 70 -14.75 6.91 -8.59
CA LEU A 70 -13.94 5.80 -8.11
C LEU A 70 -14.31 4.49 -8.80
N MET A 71 -15.61 4.18 -8.93
CA MET A 71 -16.05 2.99 -9.65
C MET A 71 -15.57 2.98 -11.11
N ARG A 72 -15.68 4.11 -11.81
CA ARG A 72 -15.19 4.21 -13.20
C ARG A 72 -13.69 3.95 -13.28
N HIS A 73 -12.90 4.55 -12.39
CA HIS A 73 -11.45 4.40 -12.41
C HIS A 73 -10.98 3.00 -12.02
N TYR A 74 -11.53 2.43 -10.94
CA TYR A 74 -11.11 1.13 -10.42
C TYR A 74 -11.65 -0.06 -11.24
N MET A 75 -12.78 0.13 -11.94
CA MET A 75 -13.36 -0.91 -12.79
C MET A 75 -12.93 -0.82 -14.25
N ALA A 76 -12.27 0.26 -14.66
CA ALA A 76 -11.75 0.40 -16.02
C ALA A 76 -10.83 -0.80 -16.37
N PRO A 77 -11.07 -1.48 -17.50
CA PRO A 77 -10.21 -2.56 -17.95
C PRO A 77 -8.83 -2.01 -18.27
N LEU A 78 -7.79 -2.78 -17.97
CA LEU A 78 -6.44 -2.46 -18.44
C LEU A 78 -6.35 -2.71 -19.93
N PRO A 79 -5.59 -1.88 -20.68
CA PRO A 79 -5.16 -2.23 -22.02
C PRO A 79 -4.50 -3.62 -22.03
N PHE A 80 -4.73 -4.41 -23.10
CA PHE A 80 -4.25 -5.79 -23.18
C PHE A 80 -2.74 -5.94 -22.88
N ILE A 81 -1.91 -5.03 -23.43
CA ILE A 81 -0.46 -5.04 -23.22
C ILE A 81 -0.10 -4.82 -21.73
N GLU A 82 -0.78 -3.90 -21.06
CA GLU A 82 -0.57 -3.64 -19.63
C GLU A 82 -1.03 -4.81 -18.78
N HIS A 83 -2.16 -5.43 -19.13
CA HIS A 83 -2.63 -6.63 -18.46
C HIS A 83 -1.61 -7.78 -18.55
N VAL A 84 -1.05 -8.05 -19.74
CA VAL A 84 -0.02 -9.07 -19.93
C VAL A 84 1.24 -8.77 -19.11
N ARG A 85 1.70 -7.50 -19.10
CA ARG A 85 2.86 -7.09 -18.28
C ARG A 85 2.59 -7.29 -16.79
N ALA A 86 1.44 -6.82 -16.32
CA ALA A 86 1.08 -6.90 -14.92
C ALA A 86 0.91 -8.36 -14.45
N GLN A 87 0.42 -9.26 -15.31
CA GLN A 87 0.41 -10.70 -15.03
C GLN A 87 1.82 -11.30 -14.93
N ARG A 88 2.74 -10.94 -15.84
CA ARG A 88 4.13 -11.39 -15.78
C ARG A 88 4.83 -10.91 -14.51
N ASP A 89 4.62 -9.66 -14.13
CA ASP A 89 5.17 -9.10 -12.89
C ASP A 89 4.62 -9.85 -11.67
N LEU A 90 3.31 -10.12 -11.65
CA LEU A 90 2.69 -10.88 -10.57
C LEU A 90 3.26 -12.30 -10.45
N GLN A 91 3.44 -12.99 -11.58
CA GLN A 91 4.06 -14.32 -11.60
C GLN A 91 5.51 -14.27 -11.10
N THR A 92 6.27 -13.26 -11.53
CA THR A 92 7.66 -13.03 -11.10
C THR A 92 7.73 -12.79 -9.60
N MET A 93 6.87 -11.92 -9.06
CA MET A 93 6.78 -11.67 -7.63
C MET A 93 6.39 -12.92 -6.83
N LYS A 94 5.46 -13.74 -7.34
CA LYS A 94 5.11 -15.03 -6.71
C LYS A 94 6.31 -15.99 -6.69
N LEU A 95 7.08 -16.07 -7.76
CA LEU A 95 8.28 -16.90 -7.82
C LEU A 95 9.36 -16.42 -6.86
N ILE A 96 9.61 -15.10 -6.80
CA ILE A 96 10.56 -14.51 -5.84
C ILE A 96 10.13 -14.84 -4.40
N ARG A 97 8.86 -14.60 -4.05
CA ARG A 97 8.34 -14.94 -2.71
C ARG A 97 8.51 -16.43 -2.36
N ARG A 98 8.24 -17.32 -3.31
CA ARG A 98 8.43 -18.77 -3.12
C ARG A 98 9.90 -19.11 -2.88
N LYS A 99 10.82 -18.54 -3.66
CA LYS A 99 12.27 -18.75 -3.48
C LYS A 99 12.77 -18.21 -2.13
N LEU A 100 12.35 -17.00 -1.76
CA LEU A 100 12.70 -16.39 -0.46
C LEU A 100 12.22 -17.29 0.69
N LYS A 101 10.96 -17.72 0.67
CA LYS A 101 10.41 -18.61 1.70
C LYS A 101 11.13 -19.96 1.76
N LYS A 102 11.40 -20.59 0.61
CA LYS A 102 12.07 -21.90 0.54
C LYS A 102 13.49 -21.84 1.15
N ASN A 103 14.19 -20.73 0.95
CA ASN A 103 15.57 -20.56 1.39
C ASN A 103 15.68 -19.79 2.72
N GLN A 104 14.57 -19.57 3.44
CA GLN A 104 14.56 -18.79 4.70
C GLN A 104 15.24 -17.41 4.55
N LEU A 105 14.97 -16.74 3.43
CA LEU A 105 15.48 -15.40 3.14
C LEU A 105 14.39 -14.34 3.30
N LEU A 106 14.80 -13.14 3.72
CA LEU A 106 13.99 -11.93 3.80
C LEU A 106 14.49 -10.91 2.80
N LEU A 107 13.55 -10.19 2.18
CA LEU A 107 13.81 -9.02 1.36
C LEU A 107 13.29 -7.79 2.11
N ARG A 108 14.18 -6.87 2.48
CA ARG A 108 13.84 -5.65 3.25
C ARG A 108 14.42 -4.42 2.58
N GLU A 109 13.75 -3.28 2.75
CA GLU A 109 14.28 -1.97 2.38
C GLU A 109 15.21 -1.46 3.48
N THR A 110 16.39 -0.96 3.11
CA THR A 110 17.35 -0.41 4.05
C THR A 110 16.94 0.99 4.49
N ASP A 111 17.03 1.25 5.79
CA ASP A 111 16.61 2.52 6.40
C ASP A 111 17.32 3.76 5.79
N LYS A 112 18.52 3.56 5.22
CA LYS A 112 19.27 4.57 4.49
C LYS A 112 19.32 4.23 3.00
N GLY A 113 18.71 5.08 2.17
CA GLY A 113 18.87 5.06 0.71
C GLY A 113 17.87 4.23 -0.09
N GLY A 114 16.91 3.56 0.56
CA GLY A 114 15.84 2.82 -0.14
C GLY A 114 16.34 1.63 -0.98
N ASN A 115 17.53 1.11 -0.66
CA ASN A 115 18.07 -0.07 -1.30
C ASN A 115 17.36 -1.32 -0.77
N LEU A 116 17.24 -2.35 -1.61
CA LEU A 116 16.72 -3.64 -1.18
C LEU A 116 17.87 -4.55 -0.76
N TYR A 117 17.76 -5.11 0.43
CA TYR A 117 18.71 -6.04 1.01
C TYR A 117 18.06 -7.42 1.18
N VAL A 118 18.81 -8.47 0.83
CA VAL A 118 18.41 -9.86 0.99
C VAL A 118 19.30 -10.50 2.06
N ALA A 119 18.68 -11.04 3.10
CA ALA A 119 19.37 -11.66 4.23
C ALA A 119 18.70 -12.98 4.60
N HIS A 120 19.41 -13.83 5.35
CA HIS A 120 18.78 -14.96 6.01
C HIS A 120 17.91 -14.46 7.18
N VAL A 121 16.82 -15.17 7.51
CA VAL A 121 15.96 -14.84 8.65
C VAL A 121 16.78 -14.80 9.95
N ASN A 122 17.61 -15.82 10.17
CA ASN A 122 18.45 -15.93 11.36
C ASN A 122 19.45 -14.78 11.51
N GLU A 123 20.01 -14.27 10.41
CA GLU A 123 20.95 -13.14 10.45
C GLU A 123 20.30 -11.88 11.04
N PHE A 124 18.99 -11.73 10.82
CA PHE A 124 18.23 -10.62 11.39
C PHE A 124 18.00 -10.82 12.90
N GLU A 125 17.62 -12.02 13.32
CA GLU A 125 17.43 -12.36 14.74
C GLU A 125 18.75 -12.18 15.52
N GLU A 126 19.85 -12.65 14.96
CA GLU A 126 21.19 -12.51 15.53
C GLU A 126 21.59 -11.03 15.69
N LYS A 127 21.37 -10.20 14.65
CA LYS A 127 21.65 -8.76 14.72
C LYS A 127 20.74 -8.04 15.71
N ALA A 128 19.48 -8.44 15.84
CA ALA A 128 18.56 -7.87 16.82
C ALA A 128 19.00 -8.20 18.25
N ILE A 129 19.43 -9.45 18.49
CA ILE A 129 20.00 -9.88 19.77
C ILE A 129 21.29 -9.12 20.06
N GLU A 130 22.21 -9.02 19.09
CA GLU A 130 23.48 -8.31 19.24
C GLU A 130 23.25 -6.82 19.58
N TYR A 131 22.31 -6.16 18.88
CA TYR A 131 21.95 -4.78 19.14
C TYR A 131 21.32 -4.61 20.54
N ARG A 132 20.43 -5.53 20.94
CA ARG A 132 19.85 -5.58 22.30
C ARG A 132 20.93 -5.67 23.36
N MET A 133 21.86 -6.60 23.20
CA MET A 133 22.97 -6.81 24.15
C MET A 133 23.92 -5.61 24.23
N LYS A 134 24.19 -4.93 23.10
CA LYS A 134 25.10 -3.78 23.06
C LYS A 134 24.51 -2.49 23.62
N THR A 135 23.21 -2.27 23.42
CA THR A 135 22.59 -0.97 23.71
C THR A 135 21.75 -0.97 24.98
N GLY A 136 21.33 -2.13 25.46
CA GLY A 136 20.32 -2.22 26.52
C GLY A 136 19.00 -1.56 26.14
N ALA A 137 18.75 -1.30 24.85
CA ALA A 137 17.60 -0.53 24.38
C ALA A 137 16.25 -1.28 24.49
N TYR A 138 16.25 -2.52 24.97
CA TYR A 138 15.04 -3.33 25.12
C TYR A 138 14.91 -3.81 26.56
N GLU A 139 13.77 -3.53 27.16
CA GLU A 139 13.35 -4.11 28.43
C GLU A 139 12.51 -5.36 28.14
N GLU A 140 12.77 -6.43 28.88
CA GLU A 140 12.00 -7.66 28.76
C GLU A 140 10.67 -7.49 29.47
N LEU A 141 9.58 -7.60 28.72
CA LEU A 141 8.24 -7.57 29.31
C LEU A 141 7.93 -8.94 29.90
N SER A 142 7.45 -8.97 31.13
CA SER A 142 7.04 -10.19 31.84
C SER A 142 5.73 -10.79 31.30
N SER A 143 4.95 -10.01 30.55
CA SER A 143 3.74 -10.43 29.84
C SER A 143 3.69 -9.79 28.45
N SER A 144 3.00 -10.43 27.51
CA SER A 144 2.74 -9.84 26.20
C SER A 144 1.66 -8.78 26.34
N PRO A 145 1.94 -7.49 26.06
CA PRO A 145 0.93 -6.43 26.13
C PRO A 145 -0.17 -6.58 25.06
N ILE A 146 -0.01 -7.52 24.11
CA ILE A 146 -1.01 -7.86 23.11
C ILE A 146 -2.01 -8.88 23.66
N GLU A 147 -1.59 -9.76 24.56
CA GLU A 147 -2.44 -10.78 25.17
C GLU A 147 -3.37 -10.19 26.25
N GLU A 148 -3.01 -9.06 26.84
CA GLU A 148 -3.87 -8.33 27.80
C GLU A 148 -5.00 -7.54 27.13
N ILE A 149 -4.96 -7.38 25.80
CA ILE A 149 -5.95 -6.61 25.01
C ILE A 149 -6.95 -7.52 24.27
N LEU A 150 -6.70 -8.83 24.19
CA LEU A 150 -7.57 -9.82 23.55
C LEU A 150 -8.42 -10.59 24.57
#